data_AF-A0A2D6LP42-F1
#
_entry.id   AF-A0A2D6LP42-F1
#
_cell.length_a   1.000
_cell.length_b   1.000
_cell.length_c   1.000
_cell.angle_alpha   90.00
_cell.angle_beta   90.00
_cell.angle_gamma   90.00
#
_symmetry.space_group_name_H-M   'P 1'
#
loop_
_entity.id
_entity.type
_entity.pdbx_description
1 polymer ?
#
loop_
_entity_poly.entity_id
_entity_poly.type
_entity_poly.pdbx_seq_one_letter_code
_entity_poly.pdbx_strand_id
1 'polypeptide(L)'
;MGKFKKLIFLIIFIGLVYFGAIQLGFIGGLDQVKAIDAKYGVGAGKLIPATMDELEQYGSELQGLNASGDTKEVVAVKLELIEMQKSLLEYSENVSQIDFDAPNCSVSGSIVKARNAAEKAVHNADNALQKRNNLSKNISGFGYLIHEDFDTTLNAVKSSLEGPINTLKTIC
;
A
#
# COMPACT_ATOMS: atom_id res chain seq x y z
N MET A 1 -26.95 -48.44 -4.34
CA MET A 1 -27.15 -47.07 -3.78
C MET A 1 -26.03 -46.57 -2.84
N GLY A 2 -24.86 -47.23 -2.73
CA GLY A 2 -23.85 -46.86 -1.71
C GLY A 2 -22.63 -46.04 -2.18
N LYS A 3 -22.27 -46.07 -3.48
CA LYS A 3 -21.05 -45.41 -3.98
C LYS A 3 -21.27 -43.94 -4.36
N PHE A 4 -22.44 -43.62 -4.94
CA PHE A 4 -22.77 -42.25 -5.37
C PHE A 4 -23.03 -41.30 -4.19
N LYS A 5 -23.70 -41.76 -3.13
CA LYS A 5 -23.89 -40.99 -1.88
C LYS A 5 -22.56 -40.71 -1.17
N LYS A 6 -21.63 -41.67 -1.13
CA LYS A 6 -20.28 -41.47 -0.57
C LYS A 6 -19.47 -40.44 -1.35
N LEU A 7 -19.57 -40.44 -2.69
CA LEU A 7 -18.89 -39.47 -3.54
C LEU A 7 -19.41 -38.04 -3.30
N ILE A 8 -20.73 -37.87 -3.22
CA ILE A 8 -21.35 -36.56 -2.94
C ILE A 8 -20.94 -36.05 -1.56
N PHE A 9 -20.93 -36.92 -0.54
CA PHE A 9 -20.48 -36.54 0.81
C PHE A 9 -19.01 -36.14 0.84
N LEU A 10 -18.14 -36.83 0.09
CA LEU A 10 -16.72 -36.53 -0.01
C LEU A 10 -16.48 -35.15 -0.66
N ILE A 11 -17.23 -34.83 -1.72
CA ILE A 11 -17.14 -33.52 -2.40
C ILE A 11 -17.58 -32.39 -1.47
N ILE A 12 -18.67 -32.59 -0.72
CA ILE A 12 -19.15 -31.61 0.27
C ILE A 12 -18.14 -31.45 1.41
N PHE A 13 -17.52 -32.53 1.87
CA PHE A 13 -16.52 -32.49 2.94
C PHE A 13 -15.23 -31.79 2.51
N ILE A 14 -14.73 -32.04 1.30
CA ILE A 14 -13.58 -31.33 0.73
C ILE A 14 -13.92 -29.84 0.54
N GLY A 15 -15.13 -29.53 0.08
CA GLY A 15 -15.62 -28.16 -0.05
C GLY A 15 -15.68 -27.42 1.29
N LEU A 16 -16.15 -28.07 2.36
CA LEU A 16 -16.21 -27.51 3.71
C LEU A 16 -14.82 -27.38 4.37
N VAL A 17 -13.90 -28.29 4.11
CA VAL A 17 -12.51 -28.18 4.59
C VAL A 17 -11.76 -27.07 3.85
N TYR A 18 -12.01 -26.89 2.55
CA TYR A 18 -11.42 -25.79 1.77
C TYR A 18 -11.97 -24.42 2.18
N PHE A 19 -13.30 -24.28 2.30
CA PHE A 19 -13.91 -23.05 2.83
C PHE A 19 -13.53 -22.82 4.30
N GLY A 20 -13.47 -23.86 5.11
CA GLY A 20 -13.02 -23.79 6.51
C GLY A 20 -11.56 -23.37 6.63
N ALA A 21 -10.65 -23.85 5.77
CA ALA A 21 -9.25 -23.45 5.78
C ALA A 21 -9.01 -22.02 5.29
N ILE A 22 -9.85 -21.52 4.36
CA ILE A 22 -9.86 -20.11 3.93
C ILE A 22 -10.41 -19.21 5.04
N GLN A 23 -11.42 -19.66 5.78
CA GLN A 23 -12.05 -18.90 6.86
C GLN A 23 -11.28 -18.98 8.20
N LEU A 24 -10.38 -19.97 8.35
CA LEU A 24 -9.47 -20.15 9.49
C LEU A 24 -8.02 -19.70 9.21
N GLY A 25 -7.74 -19.05 8.07
CA GLY A 25 -6.43 -18.46 7.77
C GLY A 25 -5.28 -19.45 7.53
N PHE A 26 -5.58 -20.74 7.33
CA PHE A 26 -4.58 -21.80 7.23
C PHE A 26 -3.97 -21.99 5.83
N ILE A 27 -4.51 -21.31 4.81
CA ILE A 27 -3.95 -21.27 3.45
C ILE A 27 -3.41 -19.85 3.18
N GLY A 28 -2.14 -19.65 3.54
CA GLY A 28 -1.19 -18.65 3.02
C GLY A 28 -1.74 -17.29 2.58
N GLY A 29 -2.34 -16.49 3.48
CA GLY A 29 -2.70 -15.10 3.16
C GLY A 29 -1.50 -14.28 2.65
N LEU A 30 -0.32 -14.52 3.21
CA LEU A 30 0.93 -13.92 2.74
C LEU A 30 1.33 -14.39 1.33
N ASP A 31 1.01 -15.61 0.92
CA ASP A 31 1.30 -16.08 -0.43
C ASP A 31 0.36 -15.46 -1.48
N GLN A 32 -0.88 -15.12 -1.09
CA GLN A 32 -1.77 -14.31 -1.92
C GLN A 32 -1.22 -12.90 -2.11
N VAL A 33 -0.71 -12.26 -1.05
CA VAL A 33 -0.05 -10.95 -1.16
C VAL A 33 1.19 -11.06 -2.06
N LYS A 34 2.01 -12.12 -1.95
CA LYS A 34 3.16 -12.33 -2.85
C LYS A 34 2.75 -12.51 -4.30
N ALA A 35 1.64 -13.21 -4.56
CA ALA A 35 1.13 -13.40 -5.91
C ALA A 35 0.68 -12.07 -6.53
N ILE A 36 0.03 -11.21 -5.74
CA ILE A 36 -0.31 -9.85 -6.15
C ILE A 36 0.98 -9.04 -6.36
N ASP A 37 1.93 -9.06 -5.44
CA ASP A 37 3.22 -8.36 -5.58
C ASP A 37 3.93 -8.75 -6.89
N ALA A 38 4.00 -10.06 -7.19
CA ALA A 38 4.63 -10.57 -8.40
C ALA A 38 3.94 -10.07 -9.68
N LYS A 39 2.61 -9.95 -9.69
CA LYS A 39 1.84 -9.41 -10.84
C LYS A 39 2.24 -7.97 -11.19
N TYR A 40 2.57 -7.15 -10.19
CA TYR A 40 2.93 -5.73 -10.36
C TYR A 40 4.44 -5.46 -10.28
N GLY A 41 5.26 -6.52 -10.20
CA GLY A 41 6.71 -6.43 -10.08
C GLY A 41 7.18 -5.79 -8.76
N VAL A 42 6.39 -5.91 -7.70
CA VAL A 42 6.68 -5.38 -6.37
C VAL A 42 7.59 -6.33 -5.58
N GLY A 43 8.56 -5.79 -4.87
CA GLY A 43 9.52 -6.52 -4.05
C GLY A 43 10.57 -5.59 -3.43
N ALA A 44 11.74 -6.13 -3.07
CA ALA A 44 12.80 -5.36 -2.41
C ALA A 44 13.34 -4.19 -3.26
N GLY A 45 13.37 -4.33 -4.59
CA GLY A 45 13.83 -3.27 -5.50
C GLY A 45 12.75 -2.27 -5.93
N LYS A 46 11.46 -2.56 -5.66
CA LYS A 46 10.31 -1.75 -6.05
C LYS A 46 9.18 -1.99 -5.05
N LEU A 47 9.00 -1.08 -4.10
CA LEU A 47 8.07 -1.31 -2.98
C LEU A 47 6.58 -1.26 -3.39
N ILE A 48 6.26 -0.59 -4.49
CA ILE A 48 4.90 -0.33 -5.01
C ILE A 48 4.93 -0.06 -6.52
N PRO A 49 3.79 -0.16 -7.23
CA PRO A 49 3.67 0.22 -8.64
C PRO A 49 3.97 1.70 -8.91
N ALA A 50 4.26 2.05 -10.17
CA ALA A 50 4.76 3.38 -10.52
C ALA A 50 3.68 4.33 -11.04
N THR A 51 2.59 3.80 -11.57
CA THR A 51 1.52 4.58 -12.22
C THR A 51 0.24 4.62 -11.38
N MET A 52 -0.59 5.65 -11.58
CA MET A 52 -1.86 5.80 -10.86
C MET A 52 -2.79 4.59 -11.08
N ASP A 53 -2.98 4.18 -12.33
CA ASP A 53 -3.82 3.03 -12.69
C ASP A 53 -3.34 1.73 -12.01
N GLU A 54 -2.04 1.46 -12.03
CA GLU A 54 -1.49 0.28 -11.35
C GLU A 54 -1.68 0.37 -9.83
N LEU A 55 -1.52 1.55 -9.22
CA LEU A 55 -1.71 1.76 -7.79
C LEU A 55 -3.17 1.52 -7.36
N GLU A 56 -4.13 1.94 -8.17
CA GLU A 56 -5.56 1.69 -7.93
C GLU A 56 -5.91 0.21 -8.02
N GLN A 57 -5.45 -0.47 -9.08
CA GLN A 57 -5.70 -1.91 -9.26
C GLN A 57 -5.03 -2.75 -8.17
N TYR A 58 -3.76 -2.45 -7.87
CA TYR A 58 -3.01 -3.11 -6.81
C TYR A 58 -3.66 -2.89 -5.44
N GLY A 59 -4.07 -1.66 -5.12
CA GLY A 59 -4.78 -1.36 -3.88
C GLY A 59 -6.11 -2.08 -3.75
N SER A 60 -6.88 -2.15 -4.84
CA SER A 60 -8.16 -2.87 -4.89
C SER A 60 -7.99 -4.37 -4.67
N GLU A 61 -6.97 -4.98 -5.27
CA GLU A 61 -6.66 -6.40 -5.06
C GLU A 61 -6.26 -6.70 -3.61
N LEU A 62 -5.42 -5.84 -3.00
CA LEU A 62 -5.04 -5.99 -1.59
C LEU A 62 -6.24 -5.81 -0.64
N GLN A 63 -7.13 -4.85 -0.90
CA GLN A 63 -8.35 -4.63 -0.11
C GLN A 63 -9.37 -5.77 -0.28
N GLY A 64 -9.38 -6.43 -1.44
CA GLY A 64 -10.21 -7.60 -1.72
C GLY A 64 -9.77 -8.87 -0.98
N LEU A 65 -8.59 -8.87 -0.35
CA LEU A 65 -8.15 -9.99 0.47
C LEU A 65 -8.93 -10.04 1.78
N ASN A 66 -9.40 -11.23 2.15
CA ASN A 66 -9.89 -11.50 3.50
C ASN A 66 -8.71 -11.69 4.48
N ALA A 67 -7.90 -10.63 4.61
CA ALA A 67 -6.63 -10.66 5.32
C ALA A 67 -6.82 -10.72 6.85
N SER A 68 -6.03 -11.56 7.51
CA SER A 68 -5.99 -11.69 8.97
C SER A 68 -4.57 -11.92 9.48
N GLY A 69 -4.34 -11.68 10.78
CA GLY A 69 -3.02 -11.81 11.41
C GLY A 69 -1.94 -10.99 10.68
N ASP A 70 -0.77 -11.60 10.48
CA ASP A 70 0.37 -10.98 9.78
C ASP A 70 0.02 -10.48 8.36
N THR A 71 -0.89 -11.16 7.67
CA THR A 71 -1.32 -10.74 6.32
C THR A 71 -2.02 -9.39 6.37
N LYS A 72 -2.87 -9.17 7.38
CA LYS A 72 -3.58 -7.90 7.56
C LYS A 72 -2.60 -6.77 7.82
N GLU A 73 -1.58 -7.00 8.65
CA GLU A 73 -0.58 -5.98 8.97
C GLU A 73 0.28 -5.64 7.74
N VAL A 74 0.67 -6.64 6.92
CA VAL A 74 1.38 -6.39 5.64
C VAL A 74 0.54 -5.59 4.68
N VAL A 75 -0.72 -5.99 4.49
CA VAL A 75 -1.67 -5.26 3.64
C VAL A 75 -1.83 -3.83 4.14
N ALA A 76 -1.95 -3.63 5.45
CA ALA A 76 -2.10 -2.30 6.04
C ALA A 76 -0.90 -1.39 5.77
N VAL A 77 0.34 -1.90 5.87
CA VAL A 77 1.55 -1.14 5.51
C VAL A 77 1.55 -0.80 4.02
N LYS A 78 1.28 -1.79 3.16
CA LYS A 78 1.27 -1.59 1.70
C LYS A 78 0.23 -0.58 1.24
N LEU A 79 -0.95 -0.54 1.87
CA LEU A 79 -1.98 0.45 1.58
C LEU A 79 -1.52 1.87 1.92
N GLU A 80 -0.80 2.08 3.02
CA GLU A 80 -0.21 3.40 3.30
C GLU A 80 0.87 3.78 2.27
N LEU A 81 1.70 2.83 1.83
CA LEU A 81 2.68 3.08 0.76
C LEU A 81 2.01 3.47 -0.56
N ILE A 82 0.87 2.84 -0.90
CA ILE A 82 0.07 3.21 -2.07
C ILE A 82 -0.41 4.64 -1.96
N GLU A 83 -1.04 5.00 -0.83
CA GLU A 83 -1.58 6.35 -0.64
C GLU A 83 -0.49 7.42 -0.58
N MET A 84 0.69 7.09 -0.04
CA MET A 84 1.89 7.92 -0.12
C MET A 84 2.28 8.20 -1.57
N GLN A 85 2.36 7.16 -2.41
CA GLN A 85 2.79 7.30 -3.81
C GLN A 85 1.77 8.01 -4.69
N LYS A 86 0.47 7.75 -4.48
CA LYS A 86 -0.58 8.53 -5.15
C LYS A 86 -0.42 10.02 -4.82
N SER A 87 -0.19 10.34 -3.56
CA SER A 87 0.03 11.72 -3.11
C SER A 87 1.32 12.33 -3.69
N LEU A 88 2.39 11.53 -3.88
CA LEU A 88 3.61 11.98 -4.56
C LEU A 88 3.39 12.27 -6.05
N LEU A 89 2.61 11.43 -6.73
CA LEU A 89 2.24 11.64 -8.13
C LEU A 89 1.37 12.90 -8.28
N GLU A 90 0.35 13.05 -7.42
CA GLU A 90 -0.47 14.27 -7.36
C GLU A 90 0.37 15.52 -7.08
N TYR A 91 1.33 15.43 -6.15
CA TYR A 91 2.26 16.52 -5.87
C TYR A 91 3.06 16.90 -7.12
N SER A 92 3.68 15.92 -7.78
CA SER A 92 4.48 16.12 -9.00
C SER A 92 3.65 16.79 -10.11
N GLU A 93 2.42 16.32 -10.32
CA GLU A 93 1.50 16.89 -11.31
C GLU A 93 1.16 18.35 -10.98
N ASN A 94 0.76 18.65 -9.74
CA ASN A 94 0.37 20.00 -9.36
C ASN A 94 1.56 20.98 -9.35
N VAL A 95 2.76 20.54 -8.94
CA VAL A 95 3.97 21.37 -8.99
C VAL A 95 4.29 21.80 -10.42
N SER A 96 4.13 20.90 -11.39
CA SER A 96 4.37 21.22 -12.81
C SER A 96 3.44 22.32 -13.37
N GLN A 97 2.33 22.58 -12.67
CA GLN A 97 1.31 23.57 -13.05
C GLN A 97 1.39 24.86 -12.22
N ILE A 98 2.41 25.02 -11.37
CA ILE A 98 2.59 26.25 -10.59
C ILE A 98 3.19 27.33 -11.49
N ASP A 99 2.43 28.40 -11.67
CA ASP A 99 2.94 29.67 -12.17
C ASP A 99 3.49 30.47 -10.98
N PHE A 100 4.81 30.63 -10.93
CA PHE A 100 5.49 31.39 -9.87
C PHE A 100 5.41 32.90 -10.09
N ASP A 101 5.13 33.36 -11.31
CA ASP A 101 4.99 34.78 -11.63
C ASP A 101 3.57 35.28 -11.28
N ALA A 102 2.58 34.38 -11.27
CA ALA A 102 1.20 34.66 -10.87
C ALA A 102 0.62 33.56 -9.94
N PRO A 103 1.04 33.49 -8.66
CA PRO A 103 0.68 32.40 -7.77
C PRO A 103 -0.83 32.36 -7.46
N ASN A 104 -1.46 31.21 -7.70
CA ASN A 104 -2.87 30.96 -7.36
C ASN A 104 -3.00 30.22 -6.01
N CYS A 105 -3.27 30.98 -4.95
CA CYS A 105 -3.45 30.49 -3.58
C CYS A 105 -4.87 30.05 -3.23
N SER A 106 -5.79 29.98 -4.20
CA SER A 106 -7.13 29.46 -3.93
C SER A 106 -7.09 27.96 -3.55
N VAL A 107 -8.14 27.48 -2.89
CA VAL A 107 -8.25 26.07 -2.47
C VAL A 107 -8.12 25.09 -3.64
N SER A 108 -8.54 25.51 -4.84
CA SER A 108 -8.43 24.72 -6.07
C SER A 108 -7.15 24.99 -6.88
N GLY A 109 -6.32 25.94 -6.44
CA GLY A 109 -5.08 26.34 -7.09
C GLY A 109 -3.96 25.30 -6.92
N SER A 110 -3.05 25.26 -7.91
CA SER A 110 -1.97 24.28 -7.99
C SER A 110 -1.04 24.31 -6.78
N ILE A 111 -0.77 25.49 -6.20
CA ILE A 111 0.09 25.62 -5.01
C ILE A 111 -0.52 24.93 -3.79
N VAL A 112 -1.80 25.20 -3.50
CA VAL A 112 -2.50 24.60 -2.36
C VAL A 112 -2.66 23.09 -2.56
N LYS A 113 -3.01 22.65 -3.78
CA LYS A 113 -3.10 21.23 -4.10
C LYS A 113 -1.76 20.51 -3.95
N ALA A 114 -0.68 21.07 -4.51
CA ALA A 114 0.68 20.52 -4.36
C ALA A 114 1.07 20.42 -2.88
N ARG A 115 0.86 21.48 -2.09
CA ARG A 115 1.15 21.46 -0.65
C ARG A 115 0.38 20.36 0.06
N ASN A 116 -0.94 20.29 -0.15
CA ASN A 116 -1.78 19.30 0.52
C ASN A 116 -1.40 17.87 0.11
N ALA A 117 -1.05 17.64 -1.16
CA ALA A 117 -0.56 16.35 -1.64
C ALA A 117 0.78 15.98 -1.00
N ALA A 118 1.73 16.91 -0.91
CA ALA A 118 2.99 16.67 -0.20
C ALA A 118 2.79 16.37 1.29
N GLU A 119 1.92 17.11 1.99
CA GLU A 119 1.59 16.87 3.39
C GLU A 119 0.92 15.50 3.60
N LYS A 120 0.02 15.08 2.70
CA LYS A 120 -0.56 13.74 2.71
C LYS A 120 0.48 12.66 2.47
N ALA A 121 1.43 12.86 1.55
CA ALA A 121 2.51 11.92 1.31
C ALA A 121 3.37 11.72 2.58
N VAL A 122 3.75 12.81 3.26
CA VAL A 122 4.46 12.75 4.54
C VAL A 122 3.65 12.00 5.60
N HIS A 123 2.36 12.32 5.72
CA HIS A 123 1.47 11.67 6.67
C HIS A 123 1.35 10.16 6.44
N ASN A 124 1.19 9.73 5.20
CA ASN A 124 1.08 8.31 4.85
C ASN A 124 2.43 7.58 5.01
N ALA A 125 3.56 8.25 4.79
CA ALA A 125 4.88 7.70 5.13
C ALA A 125 5.02 7.45 6.64
N ASP A 126 4.57 8.39 7.48
CA ASP A 126 4.55 8.21 8.94
C ASP A 126 3.61 7.07 9.36
N ASN A 127 2.42 6.98 8.78
CA ASN A 127 1.49 5.89 9.05
C ASN A 127 2.08 4.52 8.62
N ALA A 128 2.77 4.46 7.48
CA ALA A 128 3.46 3.25 7.04
C ALA A 128 4.55 2.81 8.04
N LEU A 129 5.38 3.76 8.52
CA LEU A 129 6.39 3.51 9.55
C LEU A 129 5.76 3.03 10.87
N GLN A 130 4.66 3.66 11.28
CA GLN A 130 3.94 3.29 12.49
C GLN A 130 3.35 1.88 12.38
N LYS A 131 2.67 1.56 11.27
CA LYS A 131 2.06 0.25 11.04
C LYS A 131 3.10 -0.85 10.87
N ARG A 132 4.28 -0.53 10.31
CA ARG A 132 5.42 -1.45 10.24
C ARG A 132 5.82 -1.96 11.62
N ASN A 133 5.67 -1.16 12.68
CA ASN A 133 5.99 -1.61 14.04
C ASN A 133 5.07 -2.72 14.56
N ASN A 134 3.89 -2.91 13.95
CA ASN A 134 2.99 -4.01 14.26
C ASN A 134 3.36 -5.31 13.51
N LEU A 135 4.24 -5.25 12.52
CA LEU A 135 4.67 -6.44 11.79
C LEU A 135 5.50 -7.37 12.67
N SER A 136 5.20 -8.66 12.58
CA SER A 136 6.05 -9.71 13.14
C SER A 136 7.47 -9.60 12.59
N LYS A 137 8.48 -9.67 13.48
CA LYS A 137 9.89 -9.62 13.11
C LYS A 137 10.34 -10.80 12.24
N ASN A 138 9.55 -11.87 12.15
CA ASN A 138 9.87 -13.09 11.42
C ASN A 138 8.93 -13.32 10.21
N ILE A 139 8.53 -12.26 9.52
CA ILE A 139 7.60 -12.38 8.40
C ILE A 139 8.28 -12.90 7.11
N SER A 140 7.87 -14.08 6.66
CA SER A 140 8.49 -14.75 5.51
C SER A 140 8.10 -14.10 4.17
N GLY A 141 9.11 -13.75 3.38
CA GLY A 141 8.97 -13.15 2.04
C GLY A 141 8.63 -11.66 2.02
N PHE A 142 8.50 -11.03 3.19
CA PHE A 142 8.30 -9.58 3.34
C PHE A 142 9.39 -8.93 4.21
N GLY A 143 10.56 -9.57 4.30
CA GLY A 143 11.69 -9.09 5.11
C GLY A 143 12.13 -7.66 4.77
N TYR A 144 11.91 -7.21 3.54
CA TYR A 144 12.21 -5.84 3.11
C TYR A 144 11.36 -4.78 3.82
N LEU A 145 10.15 -5.11 4.29
CA LEU A 145 9.30 -4.18 5.06
C LEU A 145 9.80 -3.96 6.49
N ILE A 146 10.61 -4.88 7.02
CA ILE A 146 11.16 -4.81 8.38
C ILE A 146 12.66 -4.51 8.40
N HIS A 147 13.29 -4.38 7.22
CA HIS A 147 14.69 -4.01 7.06
C HIS A 147 14.91 -2.51 7.34
N GLU A 148 16.12 -2.13 7.73
CA GLU A 148 16.47 -0.72 8.00
C GLU A 148 16.36 0.19 6.77
N ASP A 149 16.48 -0.38 5.57
CA ASP A 149 16.31 0.36 4.32
C ASP A 149 14.88 0.89 4.13
N PHE A 150 13.88 0.22 4.72
CA PHE A 150 12.49 0.70 4.71
C PHE A 150 12.39 2.06 5.42
N ASP A 151 12.98 2.14 6.61
CA ASP A 151 12.99 3.34 7.43
C ASP A 151 13.78 4.45 6.75
N THR A 152 14.93 4.10 6.20
CA THR A 152 15.80 5.04 5.46
C THR A 152 15.06 5.62 4.26
N THR A 153 14.35 4.77 3.49
CA THR A 153 13.60 5.19 2.31
C THR A 153 12.45 6.14 2.67
N LEU A 154 11.62 5.78 3.66
CA LEU A 154 10.48 6.61 4.05
C LEU A 154 10.90 7.91 4.72
N ASN A 155 11.96 7.90 5.53
CA ASN A 155 12.50 9.14 6.08
C ASN A 155 13.11 10.04 4.99
N ALA A 156 13.75 9.47 3.96
CA ALA A 156 14.23 10.24 2.82
C ALA A 156 13.08 10.92 2.06
N VAL A 157 11.95 10.22 1.84
CA VAL A 157 10.73 10.81 1.25
C VAL A 157 10.27 12.00 2.10
N LYS A 158 10.12 11.81 3.41
CA LYS A 158 9.70 12.88 4.33
C LYS A 158 10.61 14.10 4.25
N SER A 159 11.91 13.90 4.43
CA SER A 159 12.90 14.99 4.39
C SER A 159 12.95 15.68 3.03
N SER A 160 12.73 14.96 1.93
CA SER A 160 12.69 15.57 0.59
C SER A 160 11.49 16.49 0.37
N LEU A 161 10.39 16.28 1.10
CA LEU A 161 9.15 17.07 0.99
C LEU A 161 9.07 18.23 2.00
N GLU A 162 9.80 18.18 3.11
CA GLU A 162 9.78 19.25 4.13
C GLU A 162 10.14 20.63 3.55
N GLY A 163 11.23 20.71 2.78
CA GLY A 163 11.65 21.94 2.10
C GLY A 163 10.56 22.49 1.17
N PRO A 164 10.09 21.70 0.18
CA PRO A 164 9.00 22.08 -0.69
C PRO A 164 7.73 22.51 0.03
N ILE A 165 7.28 21.79 1.08
CA ILE A 165 6.10 22.15 1.87
C ILE A 165 6.26 23.55 2.46
N ASN A 166 7.43 23.84 3.07
CA ASN A 166 7.71 25.14 3.68
C ASN A 166 7.77 26.27 2.64
N THR A 167 8.36 26.01 1.47
CA THR A 167 8.36 26.95 0.36
C THR A 167 6.94 27.27 -0.10
N LEU A 168 6.12 26.24 -0.35
CA LEU A 168 4.73 26.42 -0.79
C LEU A 168 3.87 27.14 0.26
N LYS A 169 4.13 26.93 1.56
CA LYS A 169 3.51 27.69 2.67
C LYS A 169 3.90 29.17 2.68
N THR A 170 5.15 29.48 2.35
CA THR A 170 5.64 30.86 2.32
C THR A 170 5.04 31.63 1.14
N ILE A 171 4.70 30.95 0.05
CA ILE A 171 4.04 31.56 -1.11
C ILE A 171 2.55 31.86 -0.82
N CYS A 172 1.82 31.05 -0.03
CA CYS A 172 0.35 31.12 0.10
C CYS A 172 -0.26 31.00 1.53
#